data_AF-A0A2Y9BLM1-F1
#
_entry.id   AF-A0A2Y9BLM1-F1
#
_cell.length_a   1.000
_cell.length_b   1.000
_cell.length_c   1.000
_cell.angle_alpha   90.00
_cell.angle_beta   90.00
_cell.angle_gamma   90.00
#
_symmetry.space_group_name_H-M   'P 1'
#
loop_
_entity.id
_entity.type
_entity.pdbx_description
1 polymer ?
#
loop_
_entity_poly.entity_id
_entity_poly.type
_entity_poly.pdbx_seq_one_letter_code
_entity_poly.pdbx_strand_id
1 'polypeptide(L)'
;MLTVYIIIAAVVLVIAVLAFCIVWQVRSRRFRPSGNKQSQQNELNADLEETGFAYELKGDYFYSLMDCWQREVGYCRLYDEAAPLFNMIMDCEPVTFSYAGKRWLIELWKGQYGITTGGEIGIYNTERNDIDSDKFRGTFYENISNEEMLKMSFVLRRNGRVILKRSAVHWWLTGFKLGQFSHTDMLTMDARISFPDRGMRNAFVESLVDIGYRKKEYSIRRNTVCIHYTTPHSPQAESRNKVSAALVQQTNHNNCKLYEFATGKYSDTLDKLEYAKAMAPELYKLFIDSLYARGIYEAFEWIKDWLGGKPPHPVPPVPPCPPPKPPIPPCPPEPPCRPEPPCPPEPPCRPEPPCPPKPHCPPPCNCPPCSPNPCTPCPPRPSCPPQCNPCRQGNYNSCNMEQRNQMQCSPCRNNRQMRDSQYGYQSEETESYSDRNDDFE
;
A
#
# COMPACT_ATOMS: atom_id res chain seq x y z
N MET A 1 13.98 49.77 25.56
CA MET A 1 14.89 48.61 25.35
C MET A 1 14.13 47.37 24.89
N LEU A 2 13.17 46.86 25.67
CA LEU A 2 12.40 45.65 25.30
C LEU A 2 11.72 45.75 23.93
N THR A 3 11.03 46.85 23.64
CA THR A 3 10.36 47.07 22.34
C THR A 3 11.33 47.06 21.15
N VAL A 4 12.55 47.56 21.34
CA VAL A 4 13.57 47.58 20.29
C VAL A 4 14.07 46.16 20.00
N TYR A 5 14.28 45.32 21.03
CA TYR A 5 14.64 43.91 20.84
C TYR A 5 13.54 43.10 20.16
N ILE A 6 12.26 43.37 20.46
CA ILE A 6 11.13 42.72 19.79
C ILE A 6 11.10 43.08 18.30
N ILE A 7 11.29 44.37 17.96
CA ILE A 7 11.32 44.82 16.57
C ILE A 7 12.50 44.18 15.81
N ILE A 8 13.70 44.16 16.42
CA ILE A 8 14.88 43.52 15.81
C ILE A 8 14.62 42.02 15.59
N ALA A 9 14.08 41.31 16.59
CA ALA A 9 13.77 39.89 16.46
C ALA A 9 12.74 39.63 15.35
N ALA A 10 11.70 40.47 15.23
CA ALA A 10 10.71 40.37 14.16
C ALA A 10 11.34 40.60 12.77
N VAL A 11 12.20 41.60 12.61
CA VAL A 11 12.90 41.87 11.34
C VAL A 11 13.83 40.71 10.96
N VAL A 12 14.60 40.18 11.92
CA VAL A 12 15.47 39.03 11.70
C VAL A 12 14.65 37.80 11.29
N LEU A 13 13.50 37.56 11.94
CA LEU A 13 12.60 36.47 11.58
C LEU A 13 12.06 36.63 10.15
N VAL A 14 11.63 37.83 9.75
CA VAL A 14 11.15 38.10 8.39
C VAL A 14 12.26 37.85 7.36
N ILE A 15 13.48 38.33 7.61
CA ILE A 15 14.62 38.08 6.71
C ILE A 15 14.93 36.59 6.62
N ALA A 16 14.92 35.86 7.74
CA ALA A 16 15.15 34.43 7.76
C ALA A 16 14.08 33.67 6.96
N VAL A 17 12.81 34.02 7.11
CA VAL A 17 11.69 33.44 6.34
C VAL A 17 11.84 33.75 4.85
N LEU A 18 12.17 34.98 4.48
CA LEU A 18 12.39 35.35 3.07
C LEU A 18 13.58 34.58 2.47
N ALA A 19 14.69 34.50 3.18
CA ALA A 19 15.86 33.73 2.75
C ALA A 19 15.51 32.24 2.59
N PHE A 20 14.78 31.66 3.54
CA PHE A 20 14.27 30.31 3.45
C PHE A 20 13.38 30.10 2.22
N CYS A 21 12.41 31.00 1.98
CA CYS A 21 11.53 30.95 0.82
C CYS A 21 12.31 31.04 -0.51
N ILE A 22 13.32 31.91 -0.59
CA ILE A 22 14.17 32.03 -1.79
C ILE A 22 14.96 30.75 -2.02
N VAL A 23 15.63 30.23 -0.98
CA VAL A 23 16.41 28.98 -1.07
C VAL A 23 15.49 27.83 -1.47
N TRP A 24 14.32 27.71 -0.84
CA TRP A 24 13.31 26.73 -1.17
C TRP A 24 12.86 26.84 -2.63
N GLN A 25 12.56 28.05 -3.09
CA GLN A 25 12.12 28.29 -4.46
C GLN A 25 13.22 27.95 -5.48
N VAL A 26 14.48 28.29 -5.20
CA VAL A 26 15.62 27.95 -6.06
C VAL A 26 15.84 26.44 -6.09
N ARG A 27 15.85 25.77 -4.93
CA ARG A 27 15.96 24.30 -4.84
C ARG A 27 14.82 23.62 -5.59
N SER A 28 13.58 24.07 -5.37
CA SER A 28 12.41 23.51 -6.01
C SER A 28 12.42 23.69 -7.54
N ARG A 29 12.87 24.86 -8.04
CA ARG A 29 13.00 25.11 -9.49
C ARG A 29 14.13 24.31 -10.14
N ARG A 30 15.20 24.00 -9.39
CA ARG A 30 16.36 23.25 -9.89
C ARG A 30 16.22 21.74 -9.73
N PHE A 31 15.35 21.27 -8.84
CA PHE A 31 15.10 19.86 -8.66
C PHE A 31 14.61 19.23 -9.96
N ARG A 32 15.23 18.11 -10.32
CA ARG A 32 14.80 17.25 -11.41
C ARG A 32 14.70 15.84 -10.84
N PRO A 33 13.54 15.17 -10.95
CA PRO A 33 13.42 13.80 -10.50
C PRO A 33 14.35 12.86 -11.27
N SER A 34 14.67 11.75 -10.62
CA SER A 34 15.46 10.67 -11.21
C SER A 34 14.71 10.00 -12.36
N GLY A 35 15.39 9.82 -13.50
CA GLY A 35 14.77 9.17 -14.68
C GLY A 35 14.55 7.66 -14.52
N ASN A 36 15.27 7.01 -13.59
CA ASN A 36 15.17 5.57 -13.34
C ASN A 36 14.13 5.27 -12.24
N LYS A 37 12.89 5.01 -12.65
CA LYS A 37 11.78 4.68 -11.75
C LYS A 37 12.00 3.42 -10.93
N GLN A 38 12.76 2.45 -11.45
CA GLN A 38 13.06 1.23 -10.71
C GLN A 38 14.01 1.51 -9.54
N SER A 39 15.01 2.38 -9.74
CA SER A 39 15.89 2.82 -8.65
C SER A 39 15.11 3.57 -7.58
N GLN A 40 14.27 4.52 -7.98
CA GLN A 40 13.41 5.27 -7.05
C GLN A 40 12.49 4.33 -6.25
N GLN A 41 11.86 3.34 -6.90
CA GLN A 41 11.05 2.34 -6.20
C GLN A 41 11.89 1.55 -5.20
N ASN A 42 13.08 1.09 -5.59
CA ASN A 42 13.94 0.30 -4.70
C ASN A 42 14.39 1.13 -3.48
N GLU A 43 14.74 2.39 -3.68
CA GLU A 43 15.10 3.32 -2.61
C GLU A 43 13.93 3.61 -1.67
N LEU A 44 12.74 3.86 -2.22
CA LEU A 44 11.52 4.05 -1.43
C LEU A 44 11.16 2.78 -0.64
N ASN A 45 11.27 1.61 -1.27
CA ASN A 45 10.97 0.34 -0.59
C ASN A 45 11.99 0.01 0.50
N ALA A 46 13.25 0.40 0.33
CA ALA A 46 14.25 0.30 1.38
C ALA A 46 13.94 1.23 2.56
N ASP A 47 13.44 2.45 2.32
CA ASP A 47 12.99 3.34 3.39
C ASP A 47 11.77 2.76 4.14
N LEU A 48 10.89 2.04 3.44
CA LEU A 48 9.62 1.53 3.98
C LEU A 48 9.71 0.14 4.61
N GLU A 49 10.75 -0.64 4.33
CA GLU A 49 10.85 -2.06 4.69
C GLU A 49 10.51 -2.32 6.17
N GLU A 50 11.14 -1.55 7.07
CA GLU A 50 10.94 -1.64 8.51
C GLU A 50 9.49 -1.33 8.92
N THR A 51 8.80 -0.44 8.20
CA THR A 51 7.39 -0.09 8.48
C THR A 51 6.42 -1.23 8.15
N GLY A 52 6.89 -2.24 7.41
CA GLY A 52 6.07 -3.37 6.97
C GLY A 52 5.35 -3.14 5.65
N PHE A 53 5.73 -2.11 4.89
CA PHE A 53 5.10 -1.73 3.63
C PHE A 53 6.09 -1.63 2.48
N ALA A 54 5.56 -1.68 1.26
CA ALA A 54 6.29 -1.41 0.03
C ALA A 54 5.39 -0.71 -0.98
N TYR A 55 6.01 -0.09 -1.99
CA TYR A 55 5.38 0.56 -3.11
C TYR A 55 5.49 -0.27 -4.39
N GLU A 56 4.42 -0.29 -5.19
CA GLU A 56 4.33 -0.96 -6.48
C GLU A 56 4.15 0.07 -7.61
N LEU A 57 5.18 0.23 -8.44
CA LEU A 57 5.19 1.20 -9.55
C LEU A 57 4.08 0.99 -10.57
N LYS A 58 3.79 -0.26 -10.96
CA LYS A 58 2.81 -0.53 -12.03
C LYS A 58 1.39 -0.17 -11.61
N GLY A 59 1.09 -0.33 -10.32
CA GLY A 59 -0.22 -0.08 -9.73
C GLY A 59 -0.37 1.30 -9.10
N ASP A 60 0.74 1.99 -8.84
CA ASP A 60 0.78 3.28 -8.14
C ASP A 60 0.07 3.21 -6.78
N TYR A 61 0.52 2.29 -5.93
CA TYR A 61 -0.02 2.07 -4.60
C TYR A 61 1.03 1.52 -3.63
N PHE A 62 0.77 1.72 -2.33
CA PHE A 62 1.47 1.11 -1.21
C PHE A 62 0.74 -0.15 -0.78
N TYR A 63 1.45 -1.13 -0.23
CA TYR A 63 0.91 -2.39 0.23
C TYR A 63 1.75 -3.03 1.33
N SER A 64 1.14 -3.89 2.13
CA SER A 64 1.77 -4.64 3.23
C SER A 64 2.71 -5.73 2.71
N LEU A 65 3.87 -5.85 3.34
CA LEU A 65 4.77 -6.98 3.15
C LEU A 65 4.17 -8.25 3.79
N MET A 66 4.60 -9.42 3.30
CA MET A 66 4.15 -10.70 3.84
C MET A 66 4.58 -10.87 5.31
N ASP A 67 5.86 -10.60 5.56
CA ASP A 67 6.54 -10.80 6.84
C ASP A 67 6.78 -9.46 7.55
N CYS A 68 5.74 -8.60 7.58
CA CYS A 68 5.79 -7.36 8.33
C CYS A 68 5.61 -7.62 9.83
N TRP A 69 6.13 -6.73 10.69
CA TRP A 69 6.03 -6.88 12.15
C TRP A 69 4.59 -6.93 12.68
N GLN A 70 3.62 -6.37 11.94
CA GLN A 70 2.18 -6.50 12.21
C GLN A 70 1.71 -7.97 12.21
N ARG A 71 2.48 -8.89 11.63
CA ARG A 71 2.26 -10.33 11.67
C ARG A 71 2.33 -10.88 13.10
N GLU A 72 3.17 -10.30 13.95
CA GLU A 72 3.54 -10.84 15.27
C GLU A 72 2.59 -10.43 16.41
N VAL A 73 1.68 -9.51 16.14
CA VAL A 73 0.90 -8.77 17.15
C VAL A 73 -0.60 -9.13 17.15
N GLY A 74 -1.02 -10.03 16.26
CA GLY A 74 -2.39 -10.51 16.15
C GLY A 74 -3.40 -9.39 15.88
N TYR A 75 -4.65 -9.61 16.28
CA TYR A 75 -5.75 -8.68 16.02
C TYR A 75 -6.85 -8.74 17.09
N CYS A 76 -7.42 -7.59 17.44
CA CYS A 76 -8.66 -7.51 18.21
C CYS A 76 -9.40 -6.20 17.89
N ARG A 77 -10.70 -6.14 18.24
CA ARG A 77 -11.57 -4.98 17.97
C ARG A 77 -11.02 -3.65 18.50
N LEU A 78 -10.16 -3.65 19.52
CA LEU A 78 -9.52 -2.42 20.01
C LEU A 78 -8.69 -1.70 18.95
N TYR A 79 -8.19 -2.41 17.95
CA TYR A 79 -7.40 -1.80 16.89
C TYR A 79 -8.28 -0.94 15.97
N ASP A 80 -9.50 -1.38 15.65
CA ASP A 80 -10.50 -0.54 14.96
C ASP A 80 -10.88 0.67 15.81
N GLU A 81 -11.07 0.46 17.12
CA GLU A 81 -11.43 1.55 18.05
C GLU A 81 -10.30 2.59 18.20
N ALA A 82 -9.05 2.19 18.00
CA ALA A 82 -7.91 3.08 18.06
C ALA A 82 -7.65 3.80 16.72
N ALA A 83 -8.23 3.34 15.61
CA ALA A 83 -7.94 3.83 14.26
C ALA A 83 -8.03 5.37 14.10
N PRO A 84 -9.03 6.07 14.66
CA PRO A 84 -9.11 7.53 14.56
C PRO A 84 -7.92 8.26 15.20
N LEU A 85 -7.25 7.68 16.20
CA LEU A 85 -6.05 8.26 16.83
C LEU A 85 -4.86 8.34 15.86
N PHE A 86 -4.89 7.56 14.77
CA PHE A 86 -3.86 7.49 13.74
C PHE A 86 -4.31 8.12 12.43
N ASN A 87 -5.30 8.99 12.51
CA ASN A 87 -5.93 9.62 11.36
C ASN A 87 -6.53 8.63 10.36
N MET A 88 -6.95 7.44 10.82
CA MET A 88 -7.62 6.45 10.01
C MET A 88 -9.13 6.52 10.25
N ILE A 89 -9.90 6.77 9.20
CA ILE A 89 -11.36 6.78 9.21
C ILE A 89 -11.81 5.83 8.11
N MET A 90 -12.22 4.64 8.51
CA MET A 90 -12.56 3.53 7.64
C MET A 90 -13.87 2.87 8.07
N ASP A 91 -14.50 2.19 7.12
CA ASP A 91 -15.57 1.27 7.40
C ASP A 91 -14.98 -0.13 7.62
N CYS A 92 -15.31 -0.76 8.74
CA CYS A 92 -14.87 -2.10 9.14
C CYS A 92 -16.03 -3.09 8.97
N GLU A 93 -15.77 -4.26 8.40
CA GLU A 93 -16.76 -5.34 8.27
C GLU A 93 -16.17 -6.67 8.76
N PRO A 94 -16.23 -6.93 10.08
CA PRO A 94 -15.76 -8.17 10.67
C PRO A 94 -16.73 -9.32 10.39
N VAL A 95 -16.24 -10.40 9.81
CA VAL A 95 -17.00 -11.65 9.60
C VAL A 95 -16.38 -12.76 10.44
N THR A 96 -17.00 -13.05 11.58
CA THR A 96 -16.54 -14.09 12.51
C THR A 96 -17.28 -15.39 12.28
N PHE A 97 -16.57 -16.52 12.19
CA PHE A 97 -17.17 -17.84 11.97
C PHE A 97 -16.33 -18.97 12.59
N SER A 98 -16.93 -20.13 12.81
CA SER A 98 -16.24 -21.30 13.34
C SER A 98 -15.93 -22.30 12.23
N TYR A 99 -14.69 -22.78 12.16
CA TYR A 99 -14.30 -23.81 11.19
C TYR A 99 -13.10 -24.62 11.69
N ALA A 100 -13.19 -25.95 11.55
CA ALA A 100 -12.14 -26.90 11.91
C ALA A 100 -11.57 -26.71 13.33
N GLY A 101 -12.44 -26.46 14.31
CA GLY A 101 -12.05 -26.27 15.72
C GLY A 101 -11.56 -24.86 16.07
N LYS A 102 -11.44 -23.96 15.09
CA LYS A 102 -10.97 -22.58 15.29
C LYS A 102 -12.08 -21.56 15.13
N ARG A 103 -11.92 -20.42 15.80
CA ARG A 103 -12.71 -19.20 15.58
C ARG A 103 -11.95 -18.33 14.59
N TRP A 104 -12.54 -18.08 13.43
CA TRP A 104 -11.96 -17.27 12.36
C TRP A 104 -12.55 -15.87 12.38
N LEU A 105 -11.73 -14.91 11.96
CA LEU A 105 -12.12 -13.56 11.61
C LEU A 105 -11.59 -13.30 10.20
N ILE A 106 -12.49 -12.96 9.28
CA ILE A 106 -12.13 -12.32 8.02
C ILE A 106 -12.74 -10.93 8.07
N GLU A 107 -11.93 -9.90 7.93
CA GLU A 107 -12.38 -8.52 8.04
C GLU A 107 -12.02 -7.71 6.81
N LEU A 108 -12.98 -6.91 6.35
CA LEU A 108 -12.84 -6.01 5.20
C LEU A 108 -12.77 -4.57 5.71
N TRP A 109 -11.76 -3.82 5.27
CA TRP A 109 -11.66 -2.39 5.56
C TRP A 109 -11.64 -1.58 4.28
N LYS A 110 -12.31 -0.42 4.28
CA LYS A 110 -12.17 0.60 3.23
C LYS A 110 -12.28 2.00 3.82
N GLY A 111 -11.40 2.92 3.42
CA GLY A 111 -11.42 4.24 4.03
C GLY A 111 -10.30 5.19 3.65
N GLN A 112 -10.12 6.17 4.53
CA GLN A 112 -9.02 7.12 4.53
C GLN A 112 -8.04 6.75 5.65
N TYR A 113 -6.77 6.61 5.29
CA TYR A 113 -5.65 6.23 6.15
C TYR A 113 -4.62 7.36 6.11
N GLY A 114 -4.83 8.39 6.93
CA GLY A 114 -4.05 9.61 6.89
C GLY A 114 -4.14 10.30 5.52
N ILE A 115 -3.01 10.44 4.84
CA ILE A 115 -2.92 11.03 3.48
C ILE A 115 -3.15 10.02 2.34
N THR A 116 -3.57 8.80 2.67
CA THR A 116 -3.85 7.75 1.69
C THR A 116 -5.31 7.32 1.74
N THR A 117 -5.86 6.85 0.63
CA THR A 117 -7.15 6.14 0.62
C THR A 117 -6.91 4.71 0.20
N GLY A 118 -7.60 3.75 0.81
CA GLY A 118 -7.25 2.36 0.62
C GLY A 118 -8.31 1.38 1.05
N GLY A 119 -7.92 0.12 1.01
CA GLY A 119 -8.73 -0.98 1.50
C GLY A 119 -7.91 -2.23 1.73
N GLU A 120 -8.47 -3.11 2.54
CA GLU A 120 -7.75 -4.23 3.14
C GLU A 120 -8.67 -5.44 3.29
N ILE A 121 -8.06 -6.63 3.28
CA ILE A 121 -8.68 -7.89 3.71
C ILE A 121 -7.72 -8.58 4.67
N GLY A 122 -8.15 -8.78 5.90
CA GLY A 122 -7.38 -9.45 6.95
C GLY A 122 -8.02 -10.79 7.31
N ILE A 123 -7.17 -11.77 7.59
CA ILE A 123 -7.58 -13.12 7.99
C ILE A 123 -6.82 -13.48 9.25
N TYR A 124 -7.57 -13.85 10.28
CA TYR A 124 -7.05 -14.23 11.58
C TYR A 124 -7.83 -15.42 12.10
N ASN A 125 -7.24 -16.19 13.00
CA ASN A 125 -7.96 -17.23 13.72
C ASN A 125 -7.44 -17.38 15.15
N THR A 126 -8.21 -18.04 16.00
CA THR A 126 -7.75 -18.42 17.32
C THR A 126 -8.48 -19.68 17.82
N GLU A 127 -7.78 -20.44 18.65
CA GLU A 127 -8.32 -21.54 19.44
C GLU A 127 -8.43 -21.16 20.94
N ARG A 128 -8.01 -19.93 21.28
CA ARG A 128 -8.00 -19.43 22.66
C ARG A 128 -9.40 -19.00 23.09
N ASN A 129 -9.58 -18.95 24.40
CA ASN A 129 -10.72 -18.27 25.02
C ASN A 129 -10.60 -16.75 24.86
N ASP A 130 -11.70 -16.05 25.07
CA ASP A 130 -11.71 -14.59 25.08
C ASP A 130 -10.81 -14.03 26.18
N ILE A 131 -10.22 -12.87 25.90
CA ILE A 131 -9.57 -12.06 26.91
C ILE A 131 -10.66 -11.54 27.84
N ASP A 132 -10.49 -11.78 29.14
CA ASP A 132 -11.29 -11.19 30.20
C ASP A 132 -10.36 -10.41 31.13
N SER A 133 -10.23 -9.11 30.88
CA SER A 133 -9.43 -8.18 31.67
C SER A 133 -10.15 -6.85 31.83
N ASP A 134 -9.72 -6.04 32.81
CA ASP A 134 -10.26 -4.70 33.01
C ASP A 134 -10.01 -3.76 31.81
N LYS A 135 -9.02 -4.08 30.97
CA LYS A 135 -8.64 -3.27 29.80
C LYS A 135 -9.38 -3.67 28.53
N PHE A 136 -9.76 -4.94 28.41
CA PHE A 136 -10.42 -5.48 27.23
C PHE A 136 -11.18 -6.75 27.60
N ARG A 137 -12.40 -6.85 27.08
CA ARG A 137 -13.21 -8.06 27.12
C ARG A 137 -13.59 -8.40 25.68
N GLY A 138 -13.12 -9.53 25.18
CA GLY A 138 -13.44 -9.98 23.83
C GLY A 138 -12.42 -10.93 23.22
N THR A 139 -12.69 -11.33 21.99
CA THR A 139 -11.83 -12.25 21.26
C THR A 139 -10.55 -11.54 20.79
N PHE A 140 -9.42 -12.16 21.08
CA PHE A 140 -8.15 -11.84 20.46
C PHE A 140 -7.83 -12.92 19.43
N TYR A 141 -7.57 -12.50 18.20
CA TYR A 141 -7.21 -13.38 17.11
C TYR A 141 -5.70 -13.37 16.89
N GLU A 142 -5.16 -14.56 16.67
CA GLU A 142 -3.77 -14.75 16.30
C GLU A 142 -3.63 -14.68 14.76
N ASN A 143 -2.41 -14.46 14.29
CA ASN A 143 -2.15 -14.56 12.88
C ASN A 143 -2.24 -16.01 12.41
N ILE A 144 -2.67 -16.21 11.18
CA ILE A 144 -2.77 -17.52 10.54
C ILE A 144 -1.40 -18.01 10.09
N SER A 145 -1.27 -19.33 10.01
CA SER A 145 -0.06 -19.95 9.45
C SER A 145 0.05 -19.72 7.94
N ASN A 146 1.20 -20.01 7.35
CA ASN A 146 1.41 -19.82 5.92
C ASN A 146 0.52 -20.75 5.08
N GLU A 147 0.20 -21.92 5.60
CA GLU A 147 -0.66 -22.94 4.99
C GLU A 147 -2.14 -22.55 5.03
N GLU A 148 -2.50 -21.69 5.97
CA GLU A 148 -3.87 -21.20 6.17
C GLU A 148 -4.19 -19.93 5.36
N MET A 149 -3.19 -19.32 4.73
CA MET A 149 -3.38 -18.13 3.89
C MET A 149 -4.34 -18.41 2.73
N LEU A 150 -5.23 -17.45 2.48
CA LEU A 150 -6.21 -17.57 1.40
C LEU A 150 -5.81 -16.75 0.19
N LYS A 151 -6.22 -17.23 -0.98
CA LYS A 151 -6.17 -16.41 -2.19
C LYS A 151 -7.26 -15.34 -2.12
N MET A 152 -6.82 -14.10 -2.04
CA MET A 152 -7.67 -12.93 -1.94
C MET A 152 -7.42 -11.99 -3.12
N SER A 153 -8.43 -11.22 -3.47
CA SER A 153 -8.29 -10.07 -4.36
C SER A 153 -9.38 -9.05 -4.07
N PHE A 154 -9.11 -7.79 -4.32
CA PHE A 154 -10.14 -6.77 -4.30
C PHE A 154 -9.97 -5.74 -5.41
N VAL A 155 -11.09 -5.11 -5.77
CA VAL A 155 -11.14 -3.89 -6.59
C VAL A 155 -11.75 -2.79 -5.73
N LEU A 156 -10.98 -1.74 -5.47
CA LEU A 156 -11.47 -0.58 -4.74
C LEU A 156 -11.86 0.50 -5.74
N ARG A 157 -13.05 1.07 -5.54
CA ARG A 157 -13.60 2.15 -6.36
C ARG A 157 -13.92 3.34 -5.51
N ARG A 158 -13.71 4.52 -6.09
CA ARG A 158 -14.14 5.80 -5.54
C ARG A 158 -15.13 6.43 -6.52
N ASN A 159 -16.36 6.68 -6.08
CA ASN A 159 -17.45 7.19 -6.93
C ASN A 159 -17.59 6.38 -8.23
N GLY A 160 -17.59 5.05 -8.12
CA GLY A 160 -17.69 4.10 -9.25
C GLY A 160 -16.41 3.89 -10.07
N ARG A 161 -15.40 4.77 -9.97
CA ARG A 161 -14.14 4.65 -10.71
C ARG A 161 -13.15 3.78 -9.95
N VAL A 162 -12.53 2.81 -10.64
CA VAL A 162 -11.48 1.98 -10.03
C VAL A 162 -10.27 2.85 -9.70
N ILE A 163 -9.82 2.79 -8.46
CA ILE A 163 -8.61 3.48 -8.00
C ILE A 163 -7.47 2.51 -7.66
N LEU A 164 -7.80 1.24 -7.36
CA LEU A 164 -6.83 0.24 -6.91
C LEU A 164 -7.34 -1.18 -7.18
N LYS A 165 -6.43 -2.09 -7.53
CA LYS A 165 -6.68 -3.53 -7.64
C LYS A 165 -5.54 -4.31 -7.00
N ARG A 166 -5.87 -5.32 -6.20
CA ARG A 166 -4.89 -6.20 -5.55
C ARG A 166 -5.34 -7.65 -5.66
N SER A 167 -4.37 -8.58 -5.75
CA SER A 167 -4.62 -10.02 -5.77
C SER A 167 -3.36 -10.76 -5.30
N ALA A 168 -3.46 -11.55 -4.23
CA ALA A 168 -2.38 -12.40 -3.75
C ALA A 168 -2.93 -13.55 -2.89
N VAL A 169 -2.08 -14.54 -2.60
CA VAL A 169 -2.27 -15.40 -1.42
C VAL A 169 -1.63 -14.65 -0.25
N HIS A 170 -2.41 -14.34 0.79
CA HIS A 170 -1.96 -13.49 1.88
C HIS A 170 -2.79 -13.74 3.14
N TRP A 171 -2.29 -13.31 4.29
CA TRP A 171 -3.06 -13.20 5.54
C TRP A 171 -3.68 -11.80 5.67
N TRP A 172 -2.93 -10.76 5.32
CA TRP A 172 -3.37 -9.35 5.30
C TRP A 172 -3.12 -8.65 3.95
N LEU A 173 -4.09 -8.71 3.04
CA LEU A 173 -3.99 -8.10 1.71
C LEU A 173 -4.44 -6.64 1.75
N THR A 174 -3.49 -5.72 1.66
CA THR A 174 -3.78 -4.28 1.66
C THR A 174 -3.49 -3.60 0.33
N GLY A 175 -4.00 -2.38 0.17
CA GLY A 175 -3.46 -1.43 -0.78
C GLY A 175 -3.95 0.00 -0.53
N PHE A 176 -3.06 0.96 -0.73
CA PHE A 176 -3.29 2.37 -0.40
C PHE A 176 -2.78 3.30 -1.50
N LYS A 177 -3.62 4.24 -1.91
CA LYS A 177 -3.30 5.28 -2.90
C LYS A 177 -3.00 6.60 -2.21
N LEU A 178 -1.80 7.13 -2.44
CA LEU A 178 -1.29 8.33 -1.80
C LEU A 178 -1.89 9.62 -2.41
N GLY A 179 -2.11 10.64 -1.58
CA GLY A 179 -2.53 11.97 -2.00
C GLY A 179 -4.01 12.09 -2.41
N GLN A 180 -4.77 11.00 -2.32
CA GLN A 180 -6.17 10.97 -2.69
C GLN A 180 -7.07 10.91 -1.45
N PHE A 181 -7.89 11.96 -1.28
CA PHE A 181 -8.88 12.02 -0.20
C PHE A 181 -10.21 11.36 -0.58
N SER A 182 -10.76 10.58 0.34
CA SER A 182 -12.07 9.94 0.22
C SER A 182 -12.85 10.03 1.53
N HIS A 183 -14.15 10.30 1.43
CA HIS A 183 -15.08 9.89 2.49
C HIS A 183 -15.40 8.39 2.32
N THR A 184 -15.79 7.71 3.41
CA THR A 184 -15.97 6.25 3.38
C THR A 184 -17.15 5.83 2.48
N ASP A 185 -18.18 6.67 2.38
CA ASP A 185 -19.36 6.53 1.52
C ASP A 185 -19.06 6.70 0.01
N MET A 186 -17.95 7.35 -0.34
CA MET A 186 -17.46 7.41 -1.72
C MET A 186 -16.82 6.09 -2.17
N LEU A 187 -16.48 5.20 -1.23
CA LEU A 187 -15.71 3.99 -1.49
C LEU A 187 -16.60 2.75 -1.54
N THR A 188 -16.36 1.91 -2.54
CA THR A 188 -16.91 0.55 -2.62
C THR A 188 -15.80 -0.44 -2.92
N MET A 189 -15.88 -1.63 -2.35
CA MET A 189 -14.91 -2.71 -2.56
C MET A 189 -15.60 -3.96 -3.13
N ASP A 190 -15.12 -4.45 -4.26
CA ASP A 190 -15.46 -5.80 -4.73
C ASP A 190 -14.37 -6.77 -4.22
N ALA A 191 -14.64 -7.45 -3.10
CA ALA A 191 -13.71 -8.40 -2.48
C ALA A 191 -13.97 -9.81 -3.00
N ARG A 192 -12.92 -10.62 -3.15
CA ARG A 192 -13.01 -12.01 -3.60
C ARG A 192 -12.04 -12.89 -2.81
N ILE A 193 -12.56 -13.93 -2.20
CA ILE A 193 -11.84 -14.81 -1.27
C ILE A 193 -12.06 -16.25 -1.70
N SER A 194 -10.98 -17.01 -1.89
CA SER A 194 -11.03 -18.44 -2.23
C SER A 194 -10.67 -19.28 -1.01
N PHE A 195 -11.62 -20.09 -0.57
CA PHE A 195 -11.51 -20.98 0.58
C PHE A 195 -10.97 -22.35 0.18
N PRO A 196 -10.33 -23.09 1.10
CA PRO A 196 -9.75 -24.41 0.83
C PRO A 196 -10.83 -25.43 0.42
N ASP A 197 -11.97 -25.40 1.09
CA ASP A 197 -13.06 -26.36 0.88
C ASP A 197 -14.45 -25.73 1.04
N ARG A 198 -15.46 -26.57 0.83
CA ARG A 198 -16.87 -26.19 0.90
C ARG A 198 -17.35 -25.89 2.32
N GLY A 199 -16.75 -26.52 3.32
CA GLY A 199 -17.11 -26.36 4.73
C GLY A 199 -16.76 -24.96 5.22
N MET A 200 -15.50 -24.54 5.05
CA MET A 200 -15.07 -23.20 5.45
C MET A 200 -15.82 -22.11 4.69
N ARG A 201 -16.01 -22.32 3.38
CA ARG A 201 -16.78 -21.41 2.52
C ARG A 201 -18.23 -21.28 2.96
N ASN A 202 -18.88 -22.36 3.43
CA ASN A 202 -20.25 -22.30 3.93
C ASN A 202 -20.30 -21.55 5.27
N ALA A 203 -19.43 -21.88 6.21
CA ALA A 203 -19.36 -21.21 7.51
C ALA A 203 -19.19 -19.69 7.35
N PHE A 204 -18.30 -19.25 6.47
CA PHE A 204 -18.13 -17.83 6.15
C PHE A 204 -19.39 -17.19 5.54
N VAL A 205 -20.07 -17.89 4.61
CA VAL A 205 -21.29 -17.38 3.97
C VAL A 205 -22.46 -17.29 4.95
N GLU A 206 -22.60 -18.27 5.84
CA GLU A 206 -23.60 -18.27 6.90
C GLU A 206 -23.40 -17.05 7.79
N SER A 207 -22.18 -16.79 8.25
CA SER A 207 -21.87 -15.61 9.05
C SER A 207 -22.03 -14.29 8.29
N LEU A 208 -21.75 -14.23 6.99
CA LEU A 208 -22.07 -13.06 6.16
C LEU A 208 -23.58 -12.76 6.16
N VAL A 209 -24.41 -13.80 6.04
CA VAL A 209 -25.87 -13.65 6.07
C VAL A 209 -26.33 -13.21 7.45
N ASP A 210 -25.75 -13.79 8.51
CA ASP A 210 -26.09 -13.47 9.91
C ASP A 210 -25.83 -12.00 10.25
N ILE A 211 -24.75 -11.41 9.74
CA ILE A 211 -24.46 -9.98 9.94
C ILE A 211 -25.32 -9.06 9.05
N GLY A 212 -26.03 -9.58 8.04
CA GLY A 212 -27.02 -8.83 7.27
C GLY A 212 -26.88 -8.83 5.74
N TYR A 213 -25.85 -9.49 5.18
CA TYR A 213 -25.65 -9.50 3.72
C TYR A 213 -26.76 -10.26 2.99
N ARG A 214 -27.25 -9.67 1.89
CA ARG A 214 -28.28 -10.27 1.04
C ARG A 214 -27.69 -10.89 -0.22
N LYS A 215 -28.45 -11.77 -0.88
CA LYS A 215 -28.06 -12.49 -2.12
C LYS A 215 -27.60 -11.59 -3.28
N LYS A 216 -27.91 -10.29 -3.27
CA LYS A 216 -27.47 -9.32 -4.29
C LYS A 216 -26.10 -8.69 -3.98
N GLU A 217 -25.62 -8.85 -2.75
CA GLU A 217 -24.41 -8.22 -2.22
C GLU A 217 -23.23 -9.19 -2.18
N TYR A 218 -23.45 -10.47 -2.47
CA TYR A 218 -22.39 -11.45 -2.63
C TYR A 218 -22.77 -12.51 -3.66
N SER A 219 -21.77 -13.22 -4.17
CA SER A 219 -21.97 -14.38 -5.05
C SER A 219 -20.98 -15.48 -4.72
N ILE A 220 -21.38 -16.72 -4.97
CA ILE A 220 -20.57 -17.90 -4.69
C ILE A 220 -20.28 -18.61 -5.99
N ARG A 221 -19.01 -18.95 -6.24
CA ARG A 221 -18.58 -19.80 -7.35
C ARG A 221 -17.56 -20.81 -6.84
N ARG A 222 -17.95 -22.09 -6.80
CA ARG A 222 -17.15 -23.18 -6.20
C ARG A 222 -16.80 -22.82 -4.74
N ASN A 223 -15.52 -22.77 -4.39
CA ASN A 223 -15.04 -22.38 -3.06
C ASN A 223 -14.68 -20.89 -2.98
N THR A 224 -15.07 -20.07 -3.97
CA THR A 224 -14.81 -18.63 -3.97
C THR A 224 -16.08 -17.86 -3.65
N VAL A 225 -15.99 -16.90 -2.73
CA VAL A 225 -17.02 -15.92 -2.44
C VAL A 225 -16.56 -14.56 -2.97
N CYS A 226 -17.44 -13.86 -3.69
CA CYS A 226 -17.25 -12.47 -4.08
C CYS A 226 -18.25 -11.61 -3.30
N ILE A 227 -17.79 -10.53 -2.68
CA ILE A 227 -18.58 -9.64 -1.82
C ILE A 227 -18.55 -8.24 -2.46
N HIS A 228 -19.71 -7.62 -2.58
CA HIS A 228 -19.88 -6.24 -3.01
C HIS A 228 -20.06 -5.36 -1.77
N TYR A 229 -18.95 -4.95 -1.18
CA TYR A 229 -18.89 -4.20 0.07
C TYR A 229 -19.08 -2.69 -0.21
N THR A 230 -20.23 -2.16 0.19
CA THR A 230 -20.61 -0.76 -0.06
C THR A 230 -20.81 0.00 1.25
N THR A 231 -21.85 -0.34 2.00
CA THR A 231 -22.10 0.14 3.36
C THR A 231 -21.88 -1.05 4.30
N PRO A 232 -21.19 -0.85 5.45
CA PRO A 232 -21.05 -1.92 6.41
C PRO A 232 -22.40 -2.31 7.01
N HIS A 233 -22.60 -3.61 7.20
CA HIS A 233 -23.75 -4.13 7.94
C HIS A 233 -23.45 -4.24 9.44
N SER A 234 -22.18 -4.42 9.80
CA SER A 234 -21.72 -4.45 11.18
C SER A 234 -21.65 -3.05 11.82
N PRO A 235 -21.85 -2.95 13.16
CA PRO A 235 -21.59 -1.72 13.89
C PRO A 235 -20.16 -1.22 13.68
N GLN A 236 -20.02 0.07 13.42
CA GLN A 236 -18.71 0.71 13.28
C GLN A 236 -18.14 1.07 14.66
N ALA A 237 -16.82 1.21 14.73
CA ALA A 237 -16.10 1.55 15.94
C ALA A 237 -16.76 2.70 16.72
N GLU A 238 -17.02 2.50 18.02
CA GLU A 238 -17.71 3.45 18.90
C GLU A 238 -16.93 4.77 19.05
N SER A 239 -15.61 4.67 19.03
CA SER A 239 -14.65 5.77 18.96
C SER A 239 -14.87 6.72 17.77
N ARG A 240 -15.53 6.25 16.69
CA ARG A 240 -15.92 7.05 15.53
C ARG A 240 -17.18 7.87 15.83
N ASN A 241 -17.16 8.65 16.91
CA ASN A 241 -18.16 9.71 17.11
C ASN A 241 -18.09 10.70 15.92
N LYS A 242 -19.24 11.16 15.43
CA LYS A 242 -19.35 11.98 14.20
C LYS A 242 -18.45 13.22 14.25
N VAL A 243 -18.29 13.84 15.43
CA VAL A 243 -17.49 15.04 15.61
C VAL A 243 -15.99 14.75 15.50
N SER A 244 -15.49 13.72 16.20
CA SER A 244 -14.06 13.34 16.13
C SER A 244 -13.70 12.87 14.72
N ALA A 245 -14.55 12.07 14.09
CA ALA A 245 -14.35 11.61 12.72
C ALA A 245 -14.30 12.76 11.71
N ALA A 246 -15.15 13.79 11.87
CA ALA A 246 -15.14 14.97 11.00
C ALA A 246 -13.85 15.80 11.16
N LEU A 247 -13.36 15.99 12.38
CA LEU A 247 -12.11 16.70 12.64
C LEU A 247 -10.91 15.95 12.04
N VAL A 248 -10.84 14.64 12.23
CA VAL A 248 -9.79 13.80 11.63
C VAL A 248 -9.86 13.87 10.10
N GLN A 249 -11.04 13.73 9.50
CA GLN A 249 -11.19 13.82 8.05
C GLN A 249 -10.87 15.21 7.50
N GLN A 250 -11.14 16.28 8.24
CA GLN A 250 -10.74 17.64 7.85
C GLN A 250 -9.22 17.75 7.79
N THR A 251 -8.51 17.20 8.78
CA THR A 251 -7.04 17.12 8.79
C THR A 251 -6.52 16.32 7.61
N ASN A 252 -7.09 15.13 7.36
CA ASN A 252 -6.73 14.29 6.22
C ASN A 252 -6.94 15.00 4.88
N HIS A 253 -8.08 15.66 4.70
CA HIS A 253 -8.39 16.43 3.50
C HIS A 253 -7.40 17.58 3.27
N ASN A 254 -7.10 18.33 4.32
CA ASN A 254 -6.13 19.43 4.26
C ASN A 254 -4.73 18.91 3.93
N ASN A 255 -4.31 17.79 4.52
CA ASN A 255 -3.02 17.18 4.25
C ASN A 255 -2.91 16.64 2.81
N CYS A 256 -3.96 15.98 2.30
CA CYS A 256 -4.01 15.56 0.89
C CYS A 256 -3.93 16.78 -0.06
N LYS A 257 -4.68 17.85 0.23
CA LYS A 257 -4.61 19.09 -0.56
C LYS A 257 -3.22 19.72 -0.53
N LEU A 258 -2.59 19.77 0.64
CA LEU A 258 -1.25 20.32 0.79
C LEU A 258 -0.22 19.48 0.02
N TYR A 259 -0.30 18.14 0.12
CA TYR A 259 0.56 17.23 -0.64
C TYR A 259 0.39 17.44 -2.15
N GLU A 260 -0.84 17.46 -2.66
CA GLU A 260 -1.11 17.67 -4.08
C GLU A 260 -0.68 19.08 -4.54
N PHE A 261 -0.90 20.11 -3.73
CA PHE A 261 -0.43 21.46 -4.05
C PHE A 261 1.11 21.55 -4.11
N ALA A 262 1.79 21.00 -3.11
CA ALA A 262 3.24 21.06 -3.00
C ALA A 262 3.96 20.23 -4.08
N THR A 263 3.35 19.13 -4.50
CA THR A 263 3.95 18.15 -5.43
C THR A 263 3.32 18.14 -6.81
N GLY A 264 2.29 18.96 -7.07
CA GLY A 264 1.47 18.91 -8.28
C GLY A 264 2.19 19.21 -9.61
N LYS A 265 3.45 19.63 -9.57
CA LYS A 265 4.32 19.70 -10.76
C LYS A 265 4.76 18.32 -11.28
N TYR A 266 4.59 17.25 -10.52
CA TYR A 266 4.92 15.88 -10.91
C TYR A 266 3.67 15.02 -11.05
N SER A 267 3.67 14.18 -12.07
CA SER A 267 2.54 13.31 -12.39
C SER A 267 2.54 11.99 -11.63
N ASP A 268 3.71 11.42 -11.34
CA ASP A 268 3.83 10.12 -10.67
C ASP A 268 4.26 10.24 -9.21
N THR A 269 3.82 9.29 -8.40
CA THR A 269 4.04 9.25 -6.95
C THR A 269 5.51 9.19 -6.56
N LEU A 270 6.36 8.49 -7.33
CA LEU A 270 7.79 8.39 -7.03
C LEU A 270 8.47 9.77 -7.14
N ASP A 271 8.18 10.54 -8.19
CA ASP A 271 8.74 11.89 -8.33
C ASP A 271 8.21 12.85 -7.27
N LYS A 272 6.91 12.73 -6.90
CA LYS A 272 6.32 13.50 -5.81
C LYS A 272 7.04 13.22 -4.49
N LEU A 273 7.35 11.95 -4.19
CA LEU A 273 8.03 11.54 -2.97
C LEU A 273 9.52 11.85 -2.98
N GLU A 274 10.23 11.66 -4.09
CA GLU A 274 11.64 12.07 -4.22
C GLU A 274 11.78 13.58 -4.02
N TYR A 275 10.85 14.36 -4.56
CA TYR A 275 10.81 15.79 -4.30
C TYR A 275 10.52 16.12 -2.84
N ALA A 276 9.54 15.46 -2.21
CA ALA A 276 9.25 15.66 -0.79
C ALA A 276 10.48 15.37 0.08
N LYS A 277 11.18 14.25 -0.18
CA LYS A 277 12.43 13.84 0.48
C LYS A 277 13.54 14.87 0.26
N ALA A 278 13.68 15.42 -0.95
CA ALA A 278 14.72 16.40 -1.26
C ALA A 278 14.46 17.80 -0.70
N MET A 279 13.19 18.16 -0.52
CA MET A 279 12.81 19.50 -0.05
C MET A 279 12.67 19.57 1.47
N ALA A 280 12.14 18.52 2.11
CA ALA A 280 11.96 18.46 3.55
C ALA A 280 12.34 17.06 4.09
N PRO A 281 13.65 16.71 4.08
CA PRO A 281 14.10 15.36 4.44
C PRO A 281 13.76 14.96 5.87
N GLU A 282 13.78 15.89 6.82
CA GLU A 282 13.44 15.66 8.22
C GLU A 282 11.95 15.37 8.37
N LEU A 283 11.11 16.07 7.62
CA LEU A 283 9.67 15.83 7.60
C LEU A 283 9.34 14.51 6.91
N TYR A 284 10.02 14.20 5.79
CA TYR A 284 9.90 12.90 5.12
C TYR A 284 10.26 11.77 6.09
N LYS A 285 11.40 11.89 6.78
CA LYS A 285 11.82 10.91 7.79
C LYS A 285 10.79 10.78 8.92
N LEU A 286 10.31 11.89 9.47
CA LEU A 286 9.25 11.87 10.48
C LEU A 286 8.00 11.13 9.99
N PHE A 287 7.61 11.32 8.72
CA PHE A 287 6.48 10.59 8.14
C PHE A 287 6.74 9.10 8.00
N ILE A 288 7.89 8.69 7.47
CA ILE A 288 8.27 7.27 7.37
C ILE A 288 8.31 6.63 8.76
N ASP A 289 8.95 7.30 9.73
CA ASP A 289 9.04 6.84 11.11
C ASP A 289 7.64 6.78 11.77
N SER A 290 6.69 7.66 11.38
CA SER A 290 5.31 7.61 11.90
C SER A 290 4.49 6.42 11.38
N LEU A 291 4.86 5.85 10.23
CA LEU A 291 4.29 4.59 9.75
C LEU A 291 4.77 3.40 10.60
N TYR A 292 5.91 3.57 11.28
CA TYR A 292 6.37 2.68 12.34
C TYR A 292 5.52 2.92 13.59
N ALA A 293 4.25 2.51 13.51
CA ALA A 293 3.27 2.68 14.56
C ALA A 293 3.51 1.76 15.78
N ARG A 294 4.77 1.44 16.10
CA ARG A 294 5.15 0.66 17.29
C ARG A 294 4.57 1.27 18.56
N GLY A 295 4.51 2.59 18.68
CA GLY A 295 3.94 3.27 19.86
C GLY A 295 2.48 2.86 20.17
N ILE A 296 1.72 2.43 19.16
CA ILE A 296 0.36 1.88 19.33
C ILE A 296 0.45 0.50 19.97
N TYR A 297 1.27 -0.36 19.38
CA TYR A 297 1.41 -1.73 19.85
C TYR A 297 2.14 -1.80 21.17
N GLU A 298 2.96 -0.80 21.50
CA GLU A 298 3.49 -0.54 22.84
C GLU A 298 2.35 -0.30 23.84
N ALA A 299 1.33 0.50 23.47
CA ALA A 299 0.14 0.68 24.30
C ALA A 299 -0.68 -0.63 24.47
N PHE A 300 -0.50 -1.59 23.55
CA PHE A 300 -1.09 -2.92 23.59
C PHE A 300 -0.10 -4.04 23.99
N GLU A 301 1.11 -3.73 24.47
CA GLU A 301 2.11 -4.74 24.89
C GLU A 301 1.57 -5.64 25.99
N TRP A 302 0.65 -5.13 26.81
CA TRP A 302 -0.03 -5.93 27.84
C TRP A 302 -0.79 -7.14 27.25
N ILE A 303 -1.20 -7.08 25.97
CA ILE A 303 -1.80 -8.22 25.26
C ILE A 303 -0.74 -9.31 25.04
N LYS A 304 0.50 -8.93 24.69
CA LYS A 304 1.62 -9.89 24.58
C LYS A 304 1.95 -10.54 25.91
N ASP A 305 1.93 -9.76 27.00
CA ASP A 305 2.11 -10.31 28.35
C ASP A 305 1.03 -11.34 28.70
N TRP A 306 -0.23 -11.05 28.33
CA TRP A 306 -1.35 -11.99 28.47
C TRP A 306 -1.15 -13.25 27.62
N LEU A 307 -0.72 -13.11 26.36
CA LEU A 307 -0.42 -14.23 25.46
C LEU A 307 0.74 -15.10 25.96
N GLY A 308 1.71 -14.50 26.65
CA GLY A 308 2.89 -15.15 27.23
C GLY A 308 2.62 -15.91 28.54
N GLY A 309 1.40 -15.89 29.07
CA GLY A 309 0.99 -16.73 30.19
C GLY A 309 1.50 -16.29 31.57
N LYS A 310 1.92 -15.03 31.75
CA LYS A 310 2.17 -14.49 33.10
C LYS A 310 0.92 -13.75 33.57
N PRO A 311 0.27 -14.17 34.68
CA PRO A 311 -0.80 -13.37 35.26
C PRO A 311 -0.24 -11.99 35.63
N PRO A 312 -1.02 -10.90 35.52
CA PRO A 312 -0.55 -9.59 35.94
C PRO A 312 -0.25 -9.65 37.44
N HIS A 313 1.02 -9.62 37.80
CA HIS A 313 1.38 -9.33 39.18
C HIS A 313 0.85 -7.93 39.50
N PRO A 314 0.13 -7.73 40.61
CA PRO A 314 -0.24 -6.39 41.04
C PRO A 314 1.07 -5.61 41.22
N VAL A 315 1.25 -4.54 40.44
CA VAL A 315 2.40 -3.66 40.54
C VAL A 315 2.40 -3.07 41.96
N PRO A 316 3.38 -3.38 42.81
CA PRO A 316 3.49 -2.74 44.12
C PRO A 316 3.71 -1.24 43.92
N PRO A 317 3.18 -0.37 44.80
CA PRO A 317 3.39 1.06 44.69
C PRO A 317 4.88 1.40 44.64
N VAL A 318 5.25 2.27 43.69
CA VAL A 318 6.63 2.69 43.43
C VAL A 318 7.24 3.25 44.74
N PRO A 319 8.33 2.68 45.26
CA PRO A 319 9.02 3.24 46.41
C PRO A 319 9.62 4.61 46.06
N PRO A 320 9.66 5.57 47.00
CA PRO A 320 10.26 6.88 46.74
C PRO A 320 11.74 6.74 46.36
N CYS A 321 12.18 7.54 45.39
CA CYS A 321 13.51 7.47 44.80
C CYS A 321 14.61 7.55 45.88
N PRO A 322 15.64 6.68 45.84
CA PRO A 322 16.79 6.82 46.72
C PRO A 322 17.63 8.06 46.33
N PRO A 323 18.34 8.65 47.30
CA PRO A 323 19.14 9.85 47.07
C PRO A 323 20.26 9.63 46.04
N PRO A 324 20.72 10.69 45.36
CA PRO A 324 21.71 10.58 44.28
C PRO A 324 23.01 9.95 44.78
N LYS A 325 23.53 8.98 44.02
CA LYS A 325 24.84 8.39 44.27
C LYS A 325 25.95 9.42 43.98
N PRO A 326 27.05 9.42 44.76
CA PRO A 326 28.18 10.31 44.51
C PRO A 326 28.84 10.02 43.15
N PRO A 327 29.47 11.05 42.52
CA PRO A 327 30.04 10.94 41.19
C PRO A 327 31.17 9.90 41.10
N ILE A 328 31.13 9.11 40.04
CA ILE A 328 32.11 8.07 39.72
C ILE A 328 33.40 8.76 39.22
N PRO A 329 34.60 8.41 39.71
CA PRO A 329 35.85 8.95 39.20
C PRO A 329 36.12 8.50 37.76
N PRO A 330 36.80 9.33 36.94
CA PRO A 330 37.01 9.04 35.52
C PRO A 330 37.89 7.80 35.33
N CYS A 331 37.52 6.98 34.35
CA CYS A 331 38.26 5.78 33.96
C CYS A 331 39.63 6.14 33.37
N PRO A 332 40.68 5.34 33.65
CA PRO A 332 41.97 5.51 32.99
C PRO A 332 41.89 5.20 31.49
N PRO A 333 42.74 5.82 30.66
CA PRO A 333 42.71 5.66 29.20
C PRO A 333 43.08 4.24 28.77
N GLU A 334 42.35 3.73 27.77
CA GLU A 334 42.56 2.40 27.20
C GLU A 334 43.90 2.30 26.43
N PRO A 335 44.62 1.17 26.51
CA PRO A 335 45.80 0.93 25.70
C PRO A 335 45.43 0.66 24.23
N PRO A 336 46.32 1.01 23.27
CA PRO A 336 46.04 0.86 21.84
C PRO A 336 45.92 -0.62 21.41
N CYS A 337 44.96 -0.88 20.52
CA CYS A 337 44.70 -2.20 19.94
C CYS A 337 45.92 -2.74 19.16
N ARG A 338 46.18 -4.04 19.28
CA ARG A 338 47.19 -4.72 18.45
C ARG A 338 46.71 -4.83 16.99
N PRO A 339 47.61 -4.74 16.00
CA PRO A 339 47.26 -4.97 14.61
C PRO A 339 46.84 -6.43 14.38
N GLU A 340 45.78 -6.63 13.61
CA GLU A 340 45.31 -7.95 13.17
C GLU A 340 46.29 -8.59 12.16
N PRO A 341 46.51 -9.91 12.21
CA PRO A 341 47.29 -10.61 11.20
C PRO A 341 46.52 -10.71 9.86
N PRO A 342 47.22 -10.73 8.72
CA PRO A 342 46.58 -10.82 7.41
C PRO A 342 45.91 -12.18 7.17
N CYS A 343 44.77 -12.15 6.48
CA CYS A 343 44.01 -13.33 6.09
C CYS A 343 44.83 -14.26 5.17
N PRO A 344 44.70 -15.59 5.32
CA PRO A 344 45.33 -16.54 4.40
C PRO A 344 44.67 -16.49 3.01
N PRO A 345 45.44 -16.75 1.93
CA PRO A 345 44.92 -16.72 0.56
C PRO A 345 43.93 -17.86 0.30
N GLU A 346 42.89 -17.56 -0.49
CA GLU A 346 41.87 -18.53 -0.87
C GLU A 346 42.42 -19.65 -1.76
N PRO A 347 41.95 -20.91 -1.58
CA PRO A 347 42.33 -22.03 -2.43
C PRO A 347 41.68 -21.92 -3.83
N PRO A 348 42.34 -22.44 -4.88
CA PRO A 348 41.82 -22.36 -6.25
C PRO A 348 40.55 -23.20 -6.43
N CYS A 349 39.61 -22.67 -7.23
CA CYS A 349 38.33 -23.30 -7.55
C CYS A 349 38.52 -24.66 -8.25
N ARG A 350 37.68 -25.65 -7.90
CA ARG A 350 37.64 -26.94 -8.60
C ARG A 350 37.06 -26.78 -10.03
N PRO A 351 37.54 -27.54 -11.02
CA PRO A 351 36.95 -27.58 -12.35
C PRO A 351 35.52 -28.14 -12.32
N GLU A 352 34.63 -27.51 -13.08
CA GLU A 352 33.24 -27.97 -13.24
C GLU A 352 33.17 -29.28 -14.06
N PRO A 353 32.27 -30.21 -13.72
CA PRO A 353 32.04 -31.42 -14.52
C PRO A 353 31.28 -31.10 -15.82
N PRO A 354 31.48 -31.91 -16.89
CA PRO A 354 30.85 -31.67 -18.19
C PRO A 354 29.33 -31.91 -18.15
N CYS A 355 28.61 -31.09 -18.92
CA CYS A 355 27.15 -31.16 -19.05
C CYS A 355 26.68 -32.49 -19.67
N PRO A 356 25.52 -33.03 -19.23
CA PRO A 356 24.94 -34.23 -19.83
C PRO A 356 24.40 -33.97 -21.24
N PRO A 357 24.37 -35.00 -22.12
CA PRO A 357 23.88 -34.87 -23.49
C PRO A 357 22.37 -34.62 -23.56
N LYS A 358 21.94 -33.82 -24.55
CA LYS A 358 20.54 -33.43 -24.76
C LYS A 358 19.67 -34.63 -25.23
N PRO A 359 18.42 -34.76 -24.76
CA PRO A 359 17.50 -35.79 -25.25
C PRO A 359 17.10 -35.55 -26.72
N HIS A 360 16.90 -36.64 -27.47
CA HIS A 360 16.45 -36.60 -28.85
C HIS A 360 14.96 -36.21 -28.94
N CYS A 361 14.60 -35.46 -29.99
CA CYS A 361 13.22 -35.07 -30.26
C CYS A 361 12.39 -36.27 -30.74
N PRO A 362 11.10 -36.37 -30.37
CA PRO A 362 10.22 -37.42 -30.89
C PRO A 362 9.89 -37.19 -32.37
N PRO A 363 9.57 -38.25 -33.14
CA PRO A 363 9.23 -38.14 -34.55
C PRO A 363 7.84 -37.50 -34.77
N PRO A 364 7.58 -36.90 -35.94
CA PRO A 364 6.35 -36.18 -36.22
C PRO A 364 5.13 -37.11 -36.37
N CYS A 365 3.97 -36.65 -35.89
CA CYS A 365 2.69 -37.36 -35.99
C CYS A 365 2.14 -37.36 -37.43
N ASN A 366 1.75 -38.53 -37.93
CA ASN A 366 1.00 -38.70 -39.17
C ASN A 366 -0.44 -38.17 -39.01
N CYS A 367 -0.81 -37.14 -39.77
CA CYS A 367 -2.21 -36.75 -39.96
C CYS A 367 -2.74 -37.33 -41.29
N PRO A 368 -3.97 -37.86 -41.34
CA PRO A 368 -4.58 -38.35 -42.57
C PRO A 368 -5.06 -37.20 -43.48
N PRO A 369 -5.15 -37.40 -44.81
CA PRO A 369 -5.50 -36.34 -45.77
C PRO A 369 -7.01 -36.01 -45.72
N CYS A 370 -7.34 -34.72 -45.81
CA CYS A 370 -8.72 -34.23 -45.92
C CYS A 370 -9.26 -34.43 -47.34
N SER A 371 -10.51 -34.89 -47.46
CA SER A 371 -11.26 -35.03 -48.72
C SER A 371 -11.82 -33.67 -49.21
N PRO A 372 -12.00 -33.47 -50.53
CA PRO A 372 -12.46 -32.21 -51.09
C PRO A 372 -13.99 -32.21 -51.26
N ASN A 373 -14.69 -31.17 -50.76
CA ASN A 373 -15.90 -30.57 -51.37
C ASN A 373 -16.47 -29.38 -50.54
N PRO A 374 -17.32 -28.51 -51.13
CA PRO A 374 -17.10 -27.06 -51.11
C PRO A 374 -17.98 -26.23 -50.15
N CYS A 375 -17.39 -25.11 -49.72
CA CYS A 375 -17.93 -23.78 -49.38
C CYS A 375 -19.24 -23.62 -48.57
N THR A 376 -19.10 -23.10 -47.34
CA THR A 376 -19.95 -22.01 -46.81
C THR A 376 -19.08 -21.05 -45.96
N PRO A 377 -19.25 -19.72 -46.03
CA PRO A 377 -18.39 -18.77 -45.32
C PRO A 377 -18.80 -18.64 -43.85
N CYS A 378 -17.87 -18.88 -42.92
CA CYS A 378 -18.05 -18.56 -41.51
C CYS A 378 -17.64 -17.10 -41.22
N PRO A 379 -18.35 -16.39 -40.33
CA PRO A 379 -18.04 -15.01 -39.95
C PRO A 379 -16.74 -14.90 -39.13
N PRO A 380 -16.07 -13.73 -39.13
CA PRO A 380 -14.73 -13.57 -38.57
C PRO A 380 -14.75 -13.68 -37.04
N ARG A 381 -13.92 -14.59 -36.49
CA ARG A 381 -13.60 -14.61 -35.05
C ARG A 381 -12.40 -13.70 -34.76
N PRO A 382 -12.46 -12.86 -33.71
CA PRO A 382 -11.32 -12.07 -33.26
C PRO A 382 -10.26 -12.96 -32.59
N SER A 383 -9.00 -12.59 -32.84
CA SER A 383 -7.76 -13.25 -32.43
C SER A 383 -7.56 -13.26 -30.90
N CYS A 384 -7.15 -14.41 -30.37
CA CYS A 384 -6.59 -14.54 -29.02
C CYS A 384 -5.05 -14.61 -29.09
N PRO A 385 -4.35 -14.20 -28.00
CA PRO A 385 -2.97 -13.72 -27.99
C PRO A 385 -1.93 -14.83 -27.79
N PRO A 386 -0.64 -14.61 -28.10
CA PRO A 386 0.42 -15.54 -27.73
C PRO A 386 0.94 -15.27 -26.30
N GLN A 387 1.02 -16.32 -25.49
CA GLN A 387 1.74 -16.39 -24.21
C GLN A 387 2.98 -17.29 -24.32
N CYS A 388 4.06 -16.85 -23.64
CA CYS A 388 5.10 -17.62 -22.92
C CYS A 388 6.08 -18.51 -23.73
N ASN A 389 7.37 -18.12 -23.89
CA ASN A 389 8.55 -18.27 -22.98
C ASN A 389 9.29 -19.62 -23.16
N PRO A 390 10.53 -19.85 -22.65
CA PRO A 390 11.75 -19.02 -22.54
C PRO A 390 13.05 -19.78 -23.00
N CYS A 391 14.25 -19.15 -23.01
CA CYS A 391 15.56 -19.68 -22.56
C CYS A 391 16.81 -19.05 -23.23
N ARG A 392 17.64 -18.43 -22.36
CA ARG A 392 19.12 -18.37 -22.28
C ARG A 392 20.00 -18.10 -23.53
N GLN A 393 20.58 -16.88 -23.49
CA GLN A 393 22.01 -16.54 -23.50
C GLN A 393 23.02 -17.49 -24.17
N GLY A 394 23.82 -16.92 -25.07
CA GLY A 394 25.14 -17.42 -25.47
C GLY A 394 26.03 -16.27 -25.98
N ASN A 395 26.99 -15.88 -25.15
CA ASN A 395 28.10 -14.96 -25.46
C ASN A 395 28.99 -15.51 -26.57
N TYR A 396 29.43 -14.67 -27.51
CA TYR A 396 30.73 -14.80 -28.16
C TYR A 396 31.37 -13.42 -28.33
N ASN A 397 32.61 -13.33 -27.84
CA ASN A 397 33.49 -12.16 -27.93
C ASN A 397 34.33 -12.18 -29.22
N SER A 398 34.77 -10.97 -29.59
CA SER A 398 35.92 -10.59 -30.42
C SER A 398 35.70 -10.47 -31.94
N CYS A 399 35.81 -9.23 -32.44
CA CYS A 399 36.97 -8.77 -33.21
C CYS A 399 36.88 -7.25 -33.47
N ASN A 400 37.97 -6.54 -33.15
CA ASN A 400 38.23 -5.16 -33.54
C ASN A 400 38.42 -5.06 -35.07
N MET A 401 37.85 -4.03 -35.71
CA MET A 401 38.57 -3.19 -36.69
C MET A 401 37.77 -1.95 -37.09
N GLU A 402 38.54 -0.92 -37.41
CA GLU A 402 38.18 0.47 -37.64
C GLU A 402 37.55 0.79 -39.01
N GLN A 403 36.93 1.97 -39.07
CA GLN A 403 36.83 2.93 -40.18
C GLN A 403 35.76 2.78 -41.30
N ARG A 404 34.98 3.86 -41.39
CA ARG A 404 34.39 4.53 -42.60
C ARG A 404 33.47 3.70 -43.50
N ASN A 405 32.19 4.09 -43.57
CA ASN A 405 31.77 5.12 -44.52
C ASN A 405 30.30 5.52 -44.37
N GLN A 406 30.03 6.77 -44.70
CA GLN A 406 28.73 7.40 -44.85
C GLN A 406 27.87 6.66 -45.89
N MET A 407 26.57 6.49 -45.61
CA MET A 407 25.56 6.64 -46.65
C MET A 407 24.25 7.13 -46.04
N GLN A 408 23.91 8.34 -46.45
CA GLN A 408 22.63 9.02 -46.25
C GLN A 408 21.52 8.23 -46.94
N CYS A 409 20.37 8.12 -46.28
CA CYS A 409 19.08 7.97 -46.97
C CYS A 409 18.04 8.86 -46.27
N SER A 410 17.57 9.87 -46.99
CA SER A 410 16.36 10.65 -46.75
C SER A 410 15.90 11.15 -48.14
N PRO A 411 14.65 11.62 -48.32
CA PRO A 411 13.37 11.06 -47.90
C PRO A 411 12.39 10.99 -49.09
N CYS A 412 11.37 10.11 -49.03
CA CYS A 412 10.24 10.21 -49.96
C CYS A 412 9.27 11.30 -49.51
N ARG A 413 9.36 12.42 -50.23
CA ARG A 413 8.42 13.55 -50.25
C ARG A 413 7.16 13.13 -51.02
N ASN A 414 5.98 13.37 -50.46
CA ASN A 414 4.78 13.60 -51.27
C ASN A 414 3.93 14.71 -50.64
N ASN A 415 3.84 15.82 -51.36
CA ASN A 415 2.97 16.96 -51.13
C ASN A 415 1.67 16.74 -51.92
N ARG A 416 0.50 16.99 -51.29
CA ARG A 416 -0.51 17.94 -51.83
C ARG A 416 -1.69 18.16 -50.88
N GLN A 417 -1.82 19.43 -50.49
CA GLN A 417 -3.02 20.30 -50.45
C GLN A 417 -4.27 19.77 -49.73
N MET A 418 -4.61 20.37 -48.58
CA MET A 418 -5.43 21.59 -48.44
C MET A 418 -6.83 21.46 -49.06
N ARG A 419 -7.83 21.30 -48.20
CA ARG A 419 -9.21 21.73 -48.48
C ARG A 419 -9.84 22.20 -47.17
N ASP A 420 -10.20 23.47 -47.16
CA ASP A 420 -10.94 24.17 -46.11
C ASP A 420 -12.32 23.58 -45.88
N SER A 421 -12.81 23.66 -44.64
CA SER A 421 -14.22 23.99 -44.39
C SER A 421 -14.38 24.60 -42.99
N GLN A 422 -14.78 25.88 -43.01
CA GLN A 422 -15.35 26.63 -41.90
C GLN A 422 -16.65 25.95 -41.43
N TYR A 423 -16.88 25.92 -40.11
CA TYR A 423 -18.19 26.23 -39.52
C TYR A 423 -17.96 26.83 -38.14
N GLY A 424 -18.19 28.13 -38.02
CA GLY A 424 -18.51 28.78 -36.75
C GLY A 424 -20.03 28.84 -36.59
N TYR A 425 -20.51 28.75 -35.36
CA TYR A 425 -21.75 29.39 -34.94
C TYR A 425 -21.66 29.71 -33.45
N GLN A 426 -21.76 31.01 -33.16
CA GLN A 426 -22.06 31.60 -31.86
C GLN A 426 -23.53 31.32 -31.50
N SER A 427 -23.85 31.30 -30.21
CA SER A 427 -25.08 31.90 -29.71
C SER A 427 -24.85 32.38 -28.27
N GLU A 428 -25.12 33.66 -28.09
CA GLU A 428 -25.06 34.45 -26.86
C GLU A 428 -26.23 34.19 -25.91
N GLU A 429 -26.10 34.83 -24.76
CA GLU A 429 -26.90 34.92 -23.54
C GLU A 429 -28.38 35.35 -23.72
N THR A 430 -29.19 35.07 -22.68
CA THR A 430 -30.09 35.99 -21.93
C THR A 430 -30.88 35.18 -20.89
N GLU A 431 -30.65 35.43 -19.59
CA GLU A 431 -31.41 36.30 -18.65
C GLU A 431 -32.68 35.68 -18.01
N SER A 432 -32.60 35.54 -16.67
CA SER A 432 -33.57 35.94 -15.61
C SER A 432 -35.08 35.71 -15.79
N TYR A 433 -35.76 35.06 -14.82
CA TYR A 433 -36.63 35.69 -13.80
C TYR A 433 -37.48 34.67 -12.99
N SER A 434 -37.87 35.10 -11.78
CA SER A 434 -39.01 34.72 -10.91
C SER A 434 -38.90 33.66 -9.79
N ASP A 435 -38.91 34.24 -8.59
CA ASP A 435 -39.47 33.79 -7.29
C ASP A 435 -40.92 33.29 -7.32
N ARG A 436 -41.28 32.63 -6.20
CA ARG A 436 -42.60 32.23 -5.61
C ARG A 436 -42.79 30.69 -5.57
N ASN A 437 -43.15 30.03 -4.45
CA ASN A 437 -43.88 30.44 -3.24
C ASN A 437 -43.69 29.42 -2.09
N ASP A 438 -43.86 29.92 -0.86
CA ASP A 438 -44.60 29.40 0.32
C ASP A 438 -44.24 28.07 1.03
N ASP A 439 -43.76 28.25 2.27
CA ASP A 439 -44.36 27.83 3.55
C ASP A 439 -45.04 26.45 3.69
N PHE A 440 -44.46 25.60 4.55
CA PHE A 440 -45.17 24.85 5.59
C PHE A 440 -44.24 24.66 6.80
N GLU A 441 -44.57 25.39 7.88
CA GLU A 441 -44.14 25.35 9.30
C GLU A 441 -42.66 25.42 9.71
#